data_AF-A0A7W0DW29-F1
#
_entry.id   AF-A0A7W0DW29-F1
#
_cell.length_a   1.000
_cell.length_b   1.000
_cell.length_c   1.000
_cell.angle_alpha   90.00
_cell.angle_beta   90.00
_cell.angle_gamma   90.00
#
_symmetry.space_group_name_H-M   'P 1'
#
loop_
_entity.id
_entity.type
_entity.pdbx_description
1 polymer ?
#
loop_
_entity_poly.entity_id
_entity_poly.type
_entity_poly.pdbx_seq_one_letter_code
_entity_poly.pdbx_strand_id
1 'polypeptide(L)'
;MAAALLAGCGFVGSEDDGDSDIPSATPAAVADIDCAKKGKVPGSGSTAQQNAMKYWIGQYQRACPGVRIAYNPVGSGAGVAQFLRAATAFGGSDSPLKPEDVELSSENACPGGRAIDLPMLGGPIAIGYNLRGVDNLVLDAPTLARIFDARITTWNDPAIRRLNPDAELPDTRIRPVHRSDDSGTTQNFQSYLSGAAPEVWQYPAEKAWQGRLGESADGSSGVASVVDSNDGAIGYFELSFSVALKIETVSIDTGAAEPVAPSPATASAGIAAAEIAGDGKDLRLNFDYATLRRRRRPPGRADAFLITGRRAT
;
A
#
# COMPACT_ATOMS: atom_id res chain seq x y z
N MET A 1 1.82 -31.45 -7.82
CA MET A 1 0.76 -30.43 -7.82
C MET A 1 0.39 -30.22 -6.36
N ALA A 2 1.06 -29.28 -5.69
CA ALA A 2 0.82 -28.97 -4.28
C ALA A 2 0.67 -27.45 -4.19
N ALA A 3 -0.56 -27.01 -3.96
CA ALA A 3 -0.87 -25.64 -3.60
C ALA A 3 -0.51 -25.47 -2.13
N ALA A 4 0.46 -24.60 -1.83
CA ALA A 4 0.73 -24.18 -0.46
C ALA A 4 -0.30 -23.11 -0.09
N LEU A 5 -1.38 -23.53 0.56
CA LEU A 5 -2.24 -22.66 1.36
C LEU A 5 -1.45 -22.31 2.63
N LEU A 6 -1.03 -21.04 2.79
CA LEU A 6 -0.63 -20.54 4.10
C LEU A 6 -1.90 -20.35 4.94
N ALA A 7 -2.20 -21.35 5.78
CA ALA A 7 -3.15 -21.20 6.87
C ALA A 7 -2.42 -20.53 8.05
N GLY A 8 -2.76 -19.28 8.34
CA GLY A 8 -2.38 -18.62 9.60
C GLY A 8 -3.24 -19.17 10.73
N CYS A 9 -2.64 -19.73 11.77
CA CYS A 9 -3.35 -20.07 12.99
C CYS A 9 -3.67 -18.77 13.75
N GLY A 10 -4.96 -18.54 13.99
CA GLY A 10 -5.44 -17.50 14.89
C GLY A 10 -5.01 -17.78 16.32
N PHE A 11 -4.60 -16.72 17.01
CA PHE A 11 -4.46 -16.75 18.46
C PHE A 11 -5.85 -16.64 19.07
N VAL A 12 -6.31 -17.70 19.72
CA VAL A 12 -7.53 -17.72 20.51
C VAL A 12 -7.22 -16.99 21.81
N GLY A 13 -7.90 -15.87 22.05
CA GLY A 13 -7.83 -15.16 23.32
C GLY A 13 -8.54 -15.95 24.41
N SER A 14 -7.89 -16.06 25.56
CA SER A 14 -8.55 -16.26 26.85
C SER A 14 -7.80 -15.38 27.85
N GLU A 15 -8.58 -14.59 28.57
CA GLU A 15 -8.17 -13.61 29.58
C GLU A 15 -7.38 -14.28 30.72
N ASP A 16 -6.25 -13.71 31.17
CA ASP A 16 -6.11 -13.03 32.48
C ASP A 16 -4.67 -12.51 32.75
N ASP A 17 -4.62 -11.32 33.35
CA ASP A 17 -3.58 -10.60 34.11
C ASP A 17 -2.05 -10.80 33.93
N GLY A 18 -1.38 -9.70 33.54
CA GLY A 18 -0.24 -9.08 34.22
C GLY A 18 1.10 -9.82 34.35
N ASP A 19 2.07 -9.51 33.46
CA ASP A 19 3.42 -9.00 33.75
C ASP A 19 4.18 -8.80 32.42
N SER A 20 4.96 -7.73 32.34
CA SER A 20 5.67 -7.30 31.14
C SER A 20 6.99 -8.05 30.97
N ASP A 21 6.96 -9.13 30.20
CA ASP A 21 8.16 -9.79 29.65
C ASP A 21 8.00 -10.01 28.14
N ILE A 22 8.74 -9.24 27.34
CA ILE A 22 8.82 -9.46 25.89
C ILE A 22 9.62 -10.77 25.68
N PRO A 23 9.05 -11.85 25.13
CA PRO A 23 9.83 -13.04 24.87
C PRO A 23 10.81 -12.73 23.75
N SER A 24 12.11 -12.92 24.00
CA SER A 24 13.10 -13.00 22.92
C SER A 24 12.68 -14.13 21.98
N ALA A 25 12.16 -13.77 20.82
CA ALA A 25 11.77 -14.72 19.80
C ALA A 25 13.01 -15.50 19.36
N THR A 26 13.10 -16.76 19.77
CA THR A 26 13.99 -17.76 19.18
C THR A 26 13.78 -17.73 17.67
N PRO A 27 14.84 -17.63 16.83
CA PRO A 27 14.67 -17.65 15.38
C PRO A 27 13.87 -18.90 14.99
N ALA A 28 12.69 -18.70 14.40
CA ALA A 28 11.93 -19.82 13.86
C ALA A 28 12.84 -20.61 12.92
N ALA A 29 12.89 -21.93 13.12
CA ALA A 29 13.60 -22.81 12.20
C ALA A 29 13.17 -22.46 10.77
N VAL A 30 14.15 -22.19 9.91
CA VAL A 30 13.90 -21.93 8.49
C VAL A 30 13.08 -23.12 8.00
N ALA A 31 11.89 -22.88 7.45
CA ALA A 31 11.07 -23.94 6.87
C ALA A 31 11.93 -24.79 5.92
N ASP A 32 11.60 -26.08 5.73
CA ASP A 32 12.23 -26.90 4.69
C ASP A 32 11.98 -26.26 3.32
N ILE A 33 12.90 -25.40 2.88
CA ILE A 33 12.83 -24.72 1.59
C ILE A 33 13.43 -25.67 0.55
N ASP A 34 12.63 -26.06 -0.45
CA ASP A 34 13.13 -26.75 -1.64
C ASP A 34 13.96 -25.78 -2.50
N CYS A 35 15.26 -25.75 -2.22
CA CYS A 35 16.16 -24.82 -2.86
C CYS A 35 16.45 -25.18 -4.31
N ALA A 36 16.28 -24.21 -5.21
CA ALA A 36 16.80 -24.33 -6.56
C ALA A 36 18.34 -24.44 -6.52
N LYS A 37 18.91 -25.33 -7.33
CA LYS A 37 20.36 -25.61 -7.33
C LYS A 37 21.21 -24.39 -7.67
N LYS A 38 20.75 -23.58 -8.63
CA LYS A 38 21.40 -22.34 -9.07
C LYS A 38 20.42 -21.45 -9.85
N GLY A 39 20.62 -20.14 -9.83
CA GLY A 39 19.84 -19.22 -10.65
C GLY A 39 20.15 -17.75 -10.39
N LYS A 40 19.87 -16.91 -11.39
CA LYS A 40 19.81 -15.45 -11.25
C LYS A 40 18.39 -15.01 -11.58
N VAL A 41 17.76 -14.31 -10.65
CA VAL A 41 16.37 -13.86 -10.78
C VAL A 41 16.35 -12.34 -10.61
N PRO A 42 16.59 -11.57 -11.69
CA PRO A 42 16.45 -10.12 -11.64
C PRO A 42 14.98 -9.74 -11.59
N GLY A 43 14.61 -8.83 -10.70
CA GLY A 43 13.29 -8.24 -10.60
C GLY A 43 13.37 -6.74 -10.43
N SER A 44 12.30 -6.04 -10.75
CA SER A 44 12.17 -4.61 -10.53
C SER A 44 10.72 -4.20 -10.39
N GLY A 45 10.46 -3.04 -9.77
CA GLY A 45 9.14 -2.42 -9.81
C GLY A 45 8.75 -1.68 -8.55
N SER A 46 7.52 -1.89 -8.08
CA SER A 46 6.91 -1.23 -6.93
C SER A 46 7.89 -1.02 -5.76
N THR A 47 8.07 0.25 -5.39
CA THR A 47 8.81 0.66 -4.20
C THR A 47 8.04 0.30 -2.93
N ALA A 48 6.71 0.14 -3.02
CA ALA A 48 5.88 -0.22 -1.88
C ALA A 48 6.31 -1.56 -1.27
N GLN A 49 6.68 -2.55 -2.09
CA GLN A 49 7.09 -3.89 -1.63
C GLN A 49 8.59 -4.04 -1.34
N GLN A 50 9.38 -2.97 -1.49
CA GLN A 50 10.83 -3.09 -1.42
C GLN A 50 11.32 -3.63 -0.07
N ASN A 51 10.65 -3.29 1.03
CA ASN A 51 11.03 -3.73 2.37
C ASN A 51 10.75 -5.24 2.56
N ALA A 52 9.60 -5.73 2.07
CA ALA A 52 9.29 -7.15 2.05
C ALA A 52 10.26 -7.93 1.14
N MET A 53 10.51 -7.43 -0.08
CA MET A 53 11.46 -8.04 -1.01
C MET A 53 12.87 -8.12 -0.41
N LYS A 54 13.35 -7.04 0.21
CA LYS A 54 14.66 -7.04 0.90
C LYS A 54 14.73 -8.12 1.97
N TYR A 55 13.68 -8.27 2.77
CA TYR A 55 13.61 -9.31 3.80
C TYR A 55 13.59 -10.71 3.19
N TRP A 56 12.67 -10.98 2.26
CA TRP A 56 12.52 -12.30 1.63
C TRP A 56 13.74 -12.74 0.85
N ILE A 57 14.35 -11.84 0.05
CA ILE A 57 15.60 -12.13 -0.67
C ILE A 57 16.71 -12.50 0.32
N GLY A 58 16.84 -11.74 1.41
CA GLY A 58 17.82 -12.01 2.45
C GLY A 58 17.64 -13.40 3.09
N GLN A 59 16.40 -13.78 3.43
CA GLN A 59 16.11 -15.10 3.99
C GLN A 59 16.30 -16.23 2.98
N TYR A 60 15.78 -16.06 1.76
CA TYR A 60 15.86 -17.08 0.73
C TYR A 60 17.31 -17.36 0.33
N GLN A 61 18.14 -16.33 0.15
CA GLN A 61 19.54 -16.52 -0.22
C GLN A 61 20.40 -17.09 0.92
N ARG A 62 20.00 -16.90 2.18
CA ARG A 62 20.62 -17.60 3.33
C ARG A 62 20.34 -19.10 3.28
N ALA A 63 19.10 -19.48 3.00
CA ALA A 63 18.70 -20.88 2.88
C ALA A 63 19.21 -21.55 1.59
N CYS A 64 19.21 -20.81 0.49
CA CYS A 64 19.49 -21.29 -0.87
C CYS A 64 20.69 -20.55 -1.48
N PRO A 65 21.93 -20.86 -1.05
CA PRO A 65 23.12 -20.09 -1.41
C PRO A 65 23.49 -20.18 -2.90
N GLY A 66 22.91 -21.12 -3.66
CA GLY A 66 23.10 -21.23 -5.11
C GLY A 66 22.31 -20.20 -5.94
N VAL A 67 21.33 -19.53 -5.35
CA VAL A 67 20.45 -18.59 -6.06
C VAL A 67 20.81 -17.15 -5.72
N ARG A 68 20.69 -16.26 -6.71
CA ARG A 68 20.83 -14.82 -6.55
C ARG A 68 19.56 -14.16 -7.06
N ILE A 69 18.87 -13.45 -6.17
CA ILE A 69 17.68 -12.67 -6.49
C ILE A 69 18.05 -11.20 -6.30
N ALA A 70 17.73 -10.37 -7.28
CA ALA A 70 17.91 -8.93 -7.18
C ALA A 70 16.55 -8.27 -7.37
N TYR A 71 16.26 -7.22 -6.60
CA TYR A 71 15.05 -6.42 -6.78
C TYR A 71 15.41 -4.95 -6.84
N ASN A 72 15.12 -4.30 -7.97
CA ASN A 72 15.34 -2.87 -8.17
C ASN A 72 14.03 -2.08 -7.95
N PRO A 73 13.90 -1.31 -6.86
CA PRO A 73 12.67 -0.58 -6.56
C PRO A 73 12.62 0.72 -7.40
N VAL A 74 11.87 0.69 -8.50
CA VAL A 74 11.82 1.76 -9.53
C VAL A 74 10.41 2.30 -9.79
N GLY A 75 9.43 1.88 -9.00
CA GLY A 75 8.03 2.18 -9.24
C GLY A 75 7.35 1.14 -10.14
N SER A 76 6.02 1.03 -10.00
CA SER A 76 5.24 -0.02 -10.65
C SER A 76 5.21 0.14 -12.17
N GLY A 77 5.18 1.37 -12.69
CA GLY A 77 5.22 1.62 -14.13
C GLY A 77 6.52 1.14 -14.77
N ALA A 78 7.66 1.55 -14.21
CA ALA A 78 8.97 1.14 -14.70
C ALA A 78 9.23 -0.38 -14.52
N GLY A 79 8.72 -0.99 -13.45
CA GLY A 79 8.79 -2.44 -13.23
C GLY A 79 8.07 -3.22 -14.31
N VAL A 80 6.82 -2.85 -14.61
CA VAL A 80 6.04 -3.47 -15.69
C VAL A 80 6.76 -3.29 -17.03
N ALA A 81 7.22 -2.07 -17.35
CA ALA A 81 7.94 -1.81 -18.60
C ALA A 81 9.24 -2.64 -18.74
N GLN A 82 10.00 -2.82 -17.65
CA GLN A 82 11.22 -3.64 -17.65
C GLN A 82 10.93 -5.13 -17.81
N PHE A 83 9.86 -5.62 -17.19
CA PHE A 83 9.41 -7.00 -17.35
C PHE A 83 8.94 -7.28 -18.77
N LEU A 84 8.06 -6.43 -19.33
CA LEU A 84 7.50 -6.63 -20.67
C LEU A 84 8.56 -6.67 -21.78
N ARG A 85 9.68 -5.96 -21.61
CA ARG A 85 10.83 -6.01 -22.53
C ARG A 85 11.84 -7.13 -22.22
N ALA A 86 11.48 -8.09 -21.37
CA ALA A 86 12.32 -9.21 -20.91
C ALA A 86 13.63 -8.79 -20.21
N ALA A 87 13.71 -7.58 -19.65
CA ALA A 87 14.91 -7.11 -18.94
C ALA A 87 14.97 -7.65 -17.50
N THR A 88 13.83 -8.03 -16.92
CA THR A 88 13.73 -8.69 -15.62
C THR A 88 12.94 -9.98 -15.75
N ALA A 89 13.21 -10.93 -14.86
CA ALA A 89 12.48 -12.19 -14.75
C ALA A 89 11.09 -12.02 -14.13
N PHE A 90 10.88 -10.94 -13.37
CA PHE A 90 9.57 -10.55 -12.86
C PHE A 90 9.46 -9.03 -12.70
N GLY A 91 8.23 -8.54 -12.81
CA GLY A 91 7.83 -7.16 -12.56
C GLY A 91 7.02 -7.06 -11.27
N GLY A 92 7.34 -6.06 -10.46
CA GLY A 92 6.58 -5.72 -9.26
C GLY A 92 5.57 -4.62 -9.53
N SER A 93 4.29 -4.88 -9.32
CA SER A 93 3.25 -3.85 -9.49
C SER A 93 2.20 -3.89 -8.38
N ASP A 94 1.74 -2.71 -7.96
CA ASP A 94 0.61 -2.55 -7.03
C ASP A 94 -0.74 -2.52 -7.76
N SER A 95 -0.70 -2.61 -9.09
CA SER A 95 -1.85 -2.57 -9.99
C SER A 95 -1.76 -3.75 -10.96
N PRO A 96 -2.88 -4.37 -11.34
CA PRO A 96 -2.86 -5.41 -12.36
C PRO A 96 -2.32 -4.89 -13.69
N LEU A 97 -1.79 -5.81 -14.50
CA LEU A 97 -1.44 -5.51 -15.88
C LEU A 97 -2.69 -5.06 -16.65
N LYS A 98 -2.51 -4.09 -17.56
CA LYS A 98 -3.57 -3.77 -18.51
C LYS A 98 -3.71 -4.93 -19.51
N PRO A 99 -4.88 -5.14 -20.13
CA PRO A 99 -5.04 -6.16 -21.16
C PRO A 99 -3.99 -6.07 -22.28
N GLU A 100 -3.69 -4.85 -22.72
CA GLU A 100 -2.63 -4.55 -23.70
C GLU A 100 -1.23 -4.99 -23.23
N ASP A 101 -0.91 -4.85 -21.95
CA ASP A 101 0.37 -5.30 -21.38
C ASP A 101 0.44 -6.84 -21.34
N VAL A 102 -0.68 -7.51 -21.04
CA VAL A 102 -0.77 -8.99 -21.06
C VAL A 102 -0.57 -9.52 -22.48
N GLU A 103 -1.17 -8.88 -23.48
CA GLU A 103 -0.94 -9.23 -24.89
C GLU A 103 0.54 -9.04 -25.26
N LEU A 104 1.11 -7.86 -24.98
CA LEU A 104 2.52 -7.54 -25.28
C LEU A 104 3.50 -8.51 -24.60
N SER A 105 3.17 -8.99 -23.40
CA SER A 105 4.01 -9.94 -22.67
C SER A 105 4.21 -11.26 -23.43
N SER A 106 3.19 -11.71 -24.17
CA SER A 106 3.20 -12.98 -24.91
C SER A 106 4.20 -12.96 -26.07
N GLU A 107 4.49 -11.77 -26.59
CA GLU A 107 5.41 -11.54 -27.71
C GLU A 107 6.88 -11.49 -27.24
N ASN A 108 7.12 -11.02 -26.02
CA ASN A 108 8.46 -10.66 -25.55
C ASN A 108 8.87 -11.41 -24.28
N ALA A 109 8.27 -11.07 -23.14
CA ALA A 109 8.64 -11.58 -21.82
C ALA A 109 8.30 -13.07 -21.63
N CYS A 110 7.22 -13.53 -22.25
CA CYS A 110 6.63 -14.86 -22.09
C CYS A 110 6.34 -15.54 -23.44
N PRO A 111 7.35 -15.88 -24.27
CA PRO A 111 7.11 -16.49 -25.58
C PRO A 111 6.32 -17.79 -25.47
N GLY A 112 5.19 -17.86 -26.17
CA GLY A 112 4.28 -19.02 -26.14
C GLY A 112 3.42 -19.13 -24.86
N GLY A 113 3.46 -18.12 -24.00
CA GLY A 113 2.63 -17.96 -22.82
C GLY A 113 2.07 -16.55 -22.71
N ARG A 114 1.70 -16.14 -21.51
CA ARG A 114 1.31 -14.77 -21.17
C ARG A 114 1.77 -14.45 -19.76
N ALA A 115 2.00 -13.17 -19.48
CA ALA A 115 2.15 -12.69 -18.12
C ALA A 115 0.90 -12.99 -17.30
N ILE A 116 1.12 -13.30 -16.03
CA ILE A 116 0.05 -13.53 -15.07
C ILE A 116 0.34 -12.70 -13.83
N ASP A 117 -0.74 -12.26 -13.21
CA ASP A 117 -0.72 -11.34 -12.09
C ASP A 117 -0.79 -12.17 -10.78
N LEU A 118 0.34 -12.41 -10.10
CA LEU A 118 0.44 -13.27 -8.89
C LEU A 118 0.50 -12.44 -7.60
N PRO A 119 -0.56 -12.39 -6.77
CA PRO A 119 -0.52 -11.69 -5.49
C PRO A 119 0.56 -12.26 -4.55
N MET A 120 1.48 -11.42 -4.11
CA MET A 120 2.58 -11.76 -3.19
C MET A 120 2.39 -11.17 -1.79
N LEU A 121 1.88 -9.94 -1.72
CA LEU A 121 1.71 -9.19 -0.48
C LEU A 121 0.45 -8.34 -0.56
N GLY A 122 -0.30 -8.32 0.53
CA GLY A 122 -1.32 -7.32 0.80
C GLY A 122 -0.85 -6.43 1.95
N GLY A 123 -0.91 -5.12 1.78
CA GLY A 123 -0.53 -4.17 2.83
C GLY A 123 -1.27 -2.85 2.69
N PRO A 124 -1.49 -2.13 3.80
CA PRO A 124 -2.13 -0.83 3.75
C PRO A 124 -1.15 0.21 3.22
N ILE A 125 -1.66 1.14 2.43
CA ILE A 125 -1.00 2.42 2.21
C ILE A 125 -1.43 3.33 3.36
N ALA A 126 -0.46 3.75 4.15
CA ALA A 126 -0.65 4.73 5.20
C ALA A 126 -0.64 6.14 4.62
N ILE A 127 -1.43 7.03 5.23
CA ILE A 127 -1.28 8.47 5.05
C ILE A 127 -0.45 8.97 6.22
N GLY A 128 0.85 9.17 5.99
CA GLY A 128 1.77 9.67 6.98
C GLY A 128 1.76 11.18 7.04
N TYR A 129 1.92 11.74 8.23
CA TYR A 129 2.02 13.19 8.43
C TYR A 129 3.09 13.54 9.45
N ASN A 130 3.59 14.78 9.37
CA ASN A 130 4.45 15.38 10.38
C ASN A 130 3.85 16.71 10.77
N LEU A 131 3.31 16.77 11.98
CA LEU A 131 2.69 17.97 12.53
C LEU A 131 3.02 18.07 14.01
N ARG A 132 3.89 19.00 14.37
CA ARG A 132 4.36 19.12 15.76
C ARG A 132 3.21 19.34 16.73
N GLY A 133 3.18 18.53 17.78
CA GLY A 133 2.19 18.64 18.86
C GLY A 133 0.82 18.06 18.52
N VAL A 134 0.66 17.38 17.39
CA VAL A 134 -0.60 16.77 16.98
C VAL A 134 -0.40 15.27 16.74
N ASP A 135 -1.02 14.47 17.60
CA ASP A 135 -1.05 13.02 17.49
C ASP A 135 -2.48 12.54 17.17
N ASN A 136 -2.62 11.29 16.73
CA ASN A 136 -3.92 10.66 16.48
C ASN A 136 -4.84 11.42 15.52
N LEU A 137 -4.27 12.10 14.52
CA LEU A 137 -5.03 12.88 13.56
C LEU A 137 -6.05 12.03 12.80
N VAL A 138 -7.31 12.47 12.79
CA VAL A 138 -8.41 11.87 12.05
C VAL A 138 -8.74 12.71 10.81
N LEU A 139 -8.83 12.08 9.64
CA LEU A 139 -9.31 12.71 8.41
C LEU A 139 -10.32 11.81 7.69
N ASP A 140 -11.26 12.41 6.97
CA ASP A 140 -12.16 11.71 6.06
C ASP A 140 -11.70 11.84 4.60
N ALA A 141 -12.26 11.03 3.69
CA ALA A 141 -11.89 11.06 2.27
C ALA A 141 -12.10 12.43 1.60
N PRO A 142 -13.23 13.14 1.82
CA PRO A 142 -13.40 14.50 1.28
C PRO A 142 -12.36 15.51 1.77
N THR A 143 -11.96 15.45 3.04
CA THR A 143 -10.94 16.35 3.61
C THR A 143 -9.56 16.01 3.04
N LEU A 144 -9.20 14.73 2.96
CA LEU A 144 -7.98 14.29 2.28
C LEU A 144 -7.94 14.73 0.82
N ALA A 145 -9.03 14.54 0.07
CA ALA A 145 -9.13 14.99 -1.32
C ALA A 145 -8.92 16.50 -1.46
N ARG A 146 -9.48 17.31 -0.54
CA ARG A 146 -9.28 18.76 -0.53
C ARG A 146 -7.85 19.17 -0.15
N ILE A 147 -7.19 18.44 0.76
CA ILE A 147 -5.77 18.67 1.10
C ILE A 147 -4.89 18.43 -0.12
N PHE A 148 -5.05 17.27 -0.77
CA PHE A 148 -4.22 16.89 -1.93
C PHE A 148 -4.58 17.64 -3.22
N ASP A 149 -5.78 18.25 -3.28
CA ASP A 149 -6.16 19.21 -4.34
C ASP A 149 -5.90 20.67 -3.93
N ALA A 150 -5.15 20.91 -2.84
CA ALA A 150 -4.74 22.22 -2.33
C ALA A 150 -5.90 23.20 -2.03
N ARG A 151 -7.12 22.69 -1.81
CA ARG A 151 -8.27 23.48 -1.37
C ARG A 151 -8.29 23.71 0.14
N ILE A 152 -7.61 22.84 0.90
CA ILE A 152 -7.31 23.05 2.32
C ILE A 152 -5.80 23.23 2.44
N THR A 153 -5.37 24.36 3.01
CA THR A 153 -3.96 24.79 2.97
C THR A 153 -3.32 24.99 4.34
N THR A 154 -4.10 24.97 5.43
CA THR A 154 -3.60 25.06 6.82
C THR A 154 -4.25 23.98 7.69
N TRP A 155 -3.50 23.49 8.69
CA TRP A 155 -3.94 22.37 9.53
C TRP A 155 -5.13 22.70 10.44
N ASN A 156 -5.31 23.97 10.81
CA ASN A 156 -6.47 24.45 11.56
C ASN A 156 -7.72 24.70 10.70
N ASP A 157 -7.80 24.20 9.46
CA ASP A 157 -9.00 24.38 8.64
C ASP A 157 -10.27 23.86 9.36
N PRO A 158 -11.43 24.54 9.25
CA PRO A 158 -12.68 24.10 9.89
C PRO A 158 -13.10 22.66 9.57
N ALA A 159 -12.76 22.14 8.38
CA ALA A 159 -13.03 20.75 8.03
C ALA A 159 -12.19 19.76 8.84
N ILE A 160 -10.92 20.08 9.09
CA ILE A 160 -10.01 19.26 9.90
C ILE A 160 -10.41 19.37 11.38
N ARG A 161 -10.68 20.57 11.89
CA ARG A 161 -11.15 20.81 13.27
C ARG A 161 -12.41 20.02 13.60
N ARG A 162 -13.37 19.94 12.68
CA ARG A 162 -14.61 19.19 12.90
C ARG A 162 -14.37 17.69 13.14
N LEU A 163 -13.31 17.13 12.55
CA LEU A 163 -12.94 15.72 12.71
C LEU A 163 -12.08 15.48 13.96
N ASN A 164 -11.53 16.54 14.54
CA ASN A 164 -10.59 16.49 15.65
C ASN A 164 -10.97 17.55 16.71
N PRO A 165 -12.15 17.44 17.36
CA PRO A 165 -12.67 18.48 18.24
C PRO A 165 -11.81 18.75 19.48
N ASP A 166 -11.05 17.74 19.92
CA ASP A 166 -10.20 17.80 21.11
C ASP A 166 -8.73 18.15 20.79
N ALA A 167 -8.37 18.27 19.52
CA ALA A 167 -7.00 18.56 19.09
C ALA A 167 -6.73 20.06 18.98
N GLU A 168 -5.60 20.51 19.52
CA GLU A 168 -5.09 21.87 19.31
C GLU A 168 -4.38 21.95 17.95
N LEU A 169 -5.17 22.18 16.89
CA LEU A 169 -4.65 22.23 15.53
C LEU A 169 -3.92 23.56 15.23
N PRO A 170 -2.64 23.54 14.81
CA PRO A 170 -1.88 24.75 14.52
C PRO A 170 -2.27 25.37 13.17
N ASP A 171 -1.93 26.64 12.96
CA ASP A 171 -2.08 27.34 11.68
C ASP A 171 -0.98 26.99 10.65
N THR A 172 -0.13 26.00 10.97
CA THR A 172 0.92 25.48 10.09
C THR A 172 0.37 25.18 8.70
N ARG A 173 1.10 25.64 7.67
CA ARG A 173 0.78 25.38 6.26
C ARG A 173 0.92 23.89 5.96
N ILE A 174 -0.08 23.33 5.29
CA ILE A 174 -0.03 21.94 4.82
C ILE A 174 0.91 21.84 3.61
N ARG A 175 1.76 20.81 3.62
CA ARG A 175 2.67 20.47 2.52
C ARG A 175 2.33 19.06 2.00
N PRO A 176 1.37 18.93 1.07
CA PRO A 176 1.07 17.64 0.45
C PRO A 176 2.27 17.15 -0.36
N VAL A 177 2.63 15.88 -0.19
CA VAL A 177 3.73 15.23 -0.90
C VAL A 177 3.18 14.06 -1.71
N HIS A 178 3.44 14.08 -3.01
CA HIS A 178 3.04 13.02 -3.92
C HIS A 178 4.25 12.35 -4.57
N ARG A 179 4.02 11.24 -5.27
CA ARG A 179 5.07 10.55 -6.02
C ARG A 179 5.40 11.29 -7.32
N SER A 180 6.67 11.34 -7.69
CA SER A 180 7.12 11.84 -9.00
C SER A 180 7.19 10.77 -10.08
N ASP A 181 7.28 9.49 -9.70
CA ASP A 181 7.37 8.35 -10.61
C ASP A 181 6.01 7.66 -10.82
N ASP A 182 5.91 6.88 -11.91
CA ASP A 182 4.74 6.06 -12.21
C ASP A 182 4.54 4.97 -11.16
N SER A 183 3.57 5.21 -10.28
CA SER A 183 3.44 4.53 -9.01
C SER A 183 2.08 3.85 -8.89
N GLY A 184 2.09 2.55 -8.63
CA GLY A 184 0.86 1.83 -8.31
C GLY A 184 0.27 2.28 -6.97
N THR A 185 1.11 2.74 -6.02
CA THR A 185 0.64 3.37 -4.77
C THR A 185 -0.17 4.63 -5.07
N THR A 186 0.29 5.43 -6.03
CA THR A 186 -0.41 6.65 -6.49
C THR A 186 -1.73 6.30 -7.15
N GLN A 187 -1.74 5.29 -8.02
CA GLN A 187 -2.98 4.83 -8.64
C GLN A 187 -4.00 4.40 -7.60
N ASN A 188 -3.60 3.56 -6.64
CA ASN A 188 -4.50 3.11 -5.59
C ASN A 188 -5.00 4.27 -4.71
N PHE A 189 -4.13 5.23 -4.36
CA PHE A 189 -4.53 6.42 -3.60
C PHE A 189 -5.56 7.26 -4.35
N GLN A 190 -5.36 7.49 -5.65
CA GLN A 190 -6.31 8.21 -6.50
C GLN A 190 -7.62 7.41 -6.72
N SER A 191 -7.55 6.07 -6.78
CA SER A 191 -8.75 5.21 -6.79
C SER A 191 -9.57 5.36 -5.51
N TYR A 192 -8.92 5.40 -4.35
CA TYR A 192 -9.59 5.66 -3.09
C TYR A 192 -10.26 7.03 -3.06
N LEU A 193 -9.54 8.09 -3.44
CA LEU A 193 -10.11 9.44 -3.44
C LEU A 193 -11.28 9.59 -4.42
N SER A 194 -11.15 9.05 -5.65
CA SER A 194 -12.24 9.09 -6.63
C SER A 194 -13.44 8.24 -6.22
N GLY A 195 -13.23 7.09 -5.57
CA GLY A 195 -14.30 6.23 -5.07
C GLY A 195 -15.02 6.79 -3.84
N ALA A 196 -14.26 7.29 -2.86
CA ALA A 196 -14.77 7.72 -1.56
C ALA A 196 -15.21 9.20 -1.53
N ALA A 197 -14.63 10.05 -2.39
CA ALA A 197 -14.94 11.48 -2.49
C ALA A 197 -15.10 11.96 -3.95
N PRO A 198 -15.98 11.33 -4.77
CA PRO A 198 -16.12 11.63 -6.21
C PRO A 198 -16.53 13.08 -6.51
N GLU A 199 -17.26 13.73 -5.59
CA GLU A 199 -17.67 15.14 -5.73
C GLU A 199 -16.50 16.12 -5.55
N VAL A 200 -15.39 15.66 -4.94
CA VAL A 200 -14.20 16.48 -4.68
C VAL A 200 -13.06 16.09 -5.62
N TRP A 201 -12.80 14.79 -5.75
CA TRP A 201 -11.71 14.22 -6.53
C TRP A 201 -12.20 13.65 -7.86
N GLN A 202 -12.18 14.49 -8.90
CA GLN A 202 -12.65 14.15 -10.25
C GLN A 202 -11.53 13.68 -11.19
N TYR A 203 -10.32 13.50 -10.67
CA TYR A 203 -9.18 13.06 -11.46
C TYR A 203 -9.22 11.54 -11.70
N PRO A 204 -8.73 11.07 -12.87
CA PRO A 204 -8.64 9.64 -13.13
C PRO A 204 -7.61 8.97 -12.21
N ALA A 205 -7.81 7.68 -11.91
CA ALA A 205 -6.88 6.90 -11.13
C ALA A 205 -5.79 6.31 -12.01
N GLU A 206 -4.70 7.08 -12.18
CA GLU A 206 -3.54 6.68 -12.97
C GLU A 206 -2.30 6.43 -12.10
N LYS A 207 -1.29 5.75 -12.66
CA LYS A 207 0.01 5.59 -11.98
C LYS A 207 0.73 6.94 -11.80
N ALA A 208 0.55 7.84 -12.77
CA ALA A 208 1.00 9.22 -12.68
C ALA A 208 0.06 10.05 -11.79
N TRP A 209 0.64 10.97 -11.01
CA TRP A 209 -0.13 11.92 -10.22
C TRP A 209 -0.96 12.86 -11.11
N GLN A 210 -2.26 12.98 -10.82
CA GLN A 210 -3.19 13.83 -11.60
C GLN A 210 -3.63 15.09 -10.84
N GLY A 211 -3.32 15.19 -9.55
CA GLY A 211 -3.63 16.37 -8.74
C GLY A 211 -2.83 17.61 -9.18
N ARG A 212 -3.30 18.79 -8.79
CA ARG A 212 -2.80 20.06 -9.35
C ARG A 212 -1.57 20.67 -8.67
N LEU A 213 -1.22 20.23 -7.46
CA LEU A 213 -0.15 20.81 -6.65
C LEU A 213 0.45 19.77 -5.69
N GLY A 214 1.52 20.16 -5.00
CA GLY A 214 2.21 19.38 -3.99
C GLY A 214 3.70 19.31 -4.25
N GLU A 215 4.48 19.06 -3.21
CA GLU A 215 5.86 18.64 -3.38
C GLU A 215 5.87 17.21 -3.95
N SER A 216 6.85 16.88 -4.78
CA SER A 216 6.96 15.54 -5.36
C SER A 216 8.27 14.88 -4.92
N ALA A 217 8.23 13.60 -4.62
CA ALA A 217 9.43 12.82 -4.33
C ALA A 217 9.40 11.45 -5.01
N ASP A 218 10.58 10.93 -5.33
CA ASP A 218 10.74 9.64 -6.01
C ASP A 218 10.57 8.48 -5.03
N GLY A 219 9.73 7.51 -5.40
CA GLY A 219 9.52 6.31 -4.59
C GLY A 219 8.81 6.55 -3.25
N SER A 220 8.38 5.45 -2.61
CA SER A 220 7.81 5.51 -1.26
C SER A 220 8.81 6.03 -0.22
N SER A 221 10.10 5.71 -0.37
CA SER A 221 11.15 6.24 0.52
C SER A 221 11.34 7.74 0.39
N GLY A 222 11.28 8.30 -0.81
CA GLY A 222 11.41 9.75 -1.01
C GLY A 222 10.25 10.49 -0.37
N VAL A 223 9.01 10.05 -0.62
CA VAL A 223 7.81 10.67 0.00
C VAL A 223 7.89 10.58 1.52
N ALA A 224 8.21 9.41 2.07
CA ALA A 224 8.32 9.23 3.52
C ALA A 224 9.42 10.13 4.13
N SER A 225 10.57 10.26 3.47
CA SER A 225 11.66 11.15 3.92
C SER A 225 11.26 12.62 3.91
N VAL A 226 10.51 13.07 2.89
CA VAL A 226 10.02 14.46 2.85
C VAL A 226 9.02 14.69 3.98
N VAL A 227 8.12 13.74 4.24
CA VAL A 227 7.17 13.84 5.36
C VAL A 227 7.91 13.91 6.69
N ASP A 228 8.84 12.99 6.95
CA ASP A 228 9.64 12.94 8.18
C ASP A 228 10.40 14.25 8.45
N SER A 229 10.99 14.85 7.41
CA SER A 229 11.87 16.02 7.58
C SER A 229 11.15 17.38 7.64
N ASN A 230 9.87 17.46 7.29
CA ASN A 230 9.18 18.74 7.11
C ASN A 230 7.91 18.84 7.97
N ASP A 231 7.92 19.77 8.93
CA ASP A 231 6.72 20.11 9.69
C ASP A 231 5.61 20.62 8.75
N GLY A 232 4.39 20.16 9.01
CA GLY A 232 3.21 20.39 8.20
C GLY A 232 3.06 19.46 6.99
N ALA A 233 3.98 18.52 6.76
CA ALA A 233 3.91 17.62 5.61
C ALA A 233 2.92 16.47 5.78
N ILE A 234 2.33 16.03 4.67
CA ILE A 234 1.44 14.86 4.58
C ILE A 234 1.69 14.14 3.26
N GLY A 235 1.78 12.81 3.29
CA GLY A 235 2.06 11.99 2.11
C GLY A 235 1.49 10.58 2.24
N TYR A 236 1.60 9.80 1.17
CA TYR A 236 1.09 8.42 1.11
C TYR A 236 2.19 7.44 0.72
N PHE A 237 2.29 6.34 1.46
CA PHE A 237 3.28 5.28 1.23
C PHE A 237 2.86 4.00 1.97
N GLU A 238 3.51 2.88 1.66
CA GLU A 238 3.24 1.63 2.39
C GLU A 238 3.61 1.77 3.88
N LEU A 239 2.81 1.18 4.77
CA LEU A 239 2.93 1.33 6.22
C LEU A 239 4.34 1.07 6.78
N SER A 240 5.11 0.11 6.26
CA SER A 240 6.45 -0.16 6.78
C SER A 240 7.42 1.03 6.65
N PHE A 241 7.16 2.00 5.76
CA PHE A 241 7.96 3.23 5.70
C PHE A 241 7.65 4.17 6.88
N SER A 242 6.39 4.27 7.31
CA SER A 242 6.04 5.00 8.54
C SER A 242 6.65 4.31 9.75
N VAL A 243 6.53 2.97 9.85
CA VAL A 243 7.10 2.20 10.96
C VAL A 243 8.63 2.39 11.05
N ALA A 244 9.33 2.35 9.92
CA ALA A 244 10.78 2.49 9.88
C ALA A 244 11.26 3.90 10.30
N LEU A 245 10.51 4.94 9.94
CA LEU A 245 10.85 6.34 10.22
C LEU A 245 10.12 6.90 11.44
N LYS A 246 9.24 6.13 12.08
CA LYS A 246 8.35 6.56 13.18
C LYS A 246 7.49 7.78 12.80
N ILE A 247 6.99 7.79 11.57
CA ILE A 247 6.08 8.83 11.08
C ILE A 247 4.67 8.50 11.57
N GLU A 248 4.02 9.47 12.22
CA GLU A 248 2.62 9.37 12.62
C GLU A 248 1.70 9.20 11.41
N THR A 249 0.62 8.44 11.58
CA THR A 249 -0.32 8.13 10.49
C THR A 249 -1.72 8.57 10.81
N VAL A 250 -2.43 9.04 9.79
CA VAL A 250 -3.83 9.44 9.89
C VAL A 250 -4.72 8.22 10.13
N SER A 251 -5.65 8.34 11.08
CA SER A 251 -6.80 7.45 11.19
C SER A 251 -7.93 7.94 10.28
N ILE A 252 -8.51 7.03 9.49
CA ILE A 252 -9.50 7.39 8.48
C ILE A 252 -10.92 7.27 9.04
N ASP A 253 -11.67 8.37 9.02
CA ASP A 253 -13.12 8.33 9.27
C ASP A 253 -13.84 7.83 8.00
N THR A 254 -14.29 6.58 8.05
CA THR A 254 -15.06 5.91 6.98
C THR A 254 -16.58 6.05 7.16
N GLY A 255 -17.02 6.72 8.24
CA GLY A 255 -18.39 6.70 8.73
C GLY A 255 -18.75 5.45 9.55
N ALA A 256 -17.76 4.63 9.91
CA ALA A 256 -17.91 3.53 10.87
C ALA A 256 -18.04 4.05 12.31
N ALA A 257 -18.18 3.14 13.28
CA ALA A 257 -18.29 3.51 14.69
C ALA A 257 -17.04 4.23 15.21
N GLU A 258 -15.87 3.86 14.69
CA GLU A 258 -14.58 4.44 15.07
C GLU A 258 -13.74 4.72 13.82
N PRO A 259 -12.91 5.79 13.81
CA PRO A 259 -11.89 5.99 12.80
C PRO A 259 -10.90 4.83 12.76
N VAL A 260 -10.38 4.52 11.57
CA VAL A 260 -9.54 3.33 11.40
C VAL A 260 -8.10 3.66 11.02
N ALA A 261 -7.16 3.16 11.82
CA ALA A 261 -5.73 3.28 11.58
C ALA A 261 -5.20 2.23 10.58
N PRO A 262 -4.12 2.54 9.83
CA PRO A 262 -3.48 1.57 8.95
C PRO A 262 -2.74 0.49 9.77
N SER A 263 -3.07 -0.78 9.53
CA SER A 263 -2.45 -1.93 10.19
C SER A 263 -2.54 -3.19 9.32
N PRO A 264 -1.76 -4.25 9.60
CA PRO A 264 -1.93 -5.53 8.94
C PRO A 264 -3.34 -6.12 9.12
N ALA A 265 -3.95 -5.95 10.30
CA ALA A 265 -5.29 -6.46 10.59
C ALA A 265 -6.34 -5.74 9.74
N THR A 266 -6.26 -4.40 9.67
CA THR A 266 -7.19 -3.59 8.90
C THR A 266 -7.03 -3.83 7.39
N ALA A 267 -5.79 -3.90 6.88
CA ALA A 267 -5.54 -4.32 5.51
C ALA A 267 -6.09 -5.72 5.20
N SER A 268 -5.94 -6.69 6.10
CA SER A 268 -6.48 -8.04 5.91
C SER A 268 -8.01 -8.04 5.86
N ALA A 269 -8.66 -7.25 6.71
CA ALA A 269 -10.11 -7.11 6.73
C ALA A 269 -10.64 -6.53 5.41
N GLY A 270 -9.99 -5.50 4.86
CA GLY A 270 -10.39 -4.96 3.56
C GLY A 270 -10.10 -5.89 2.38
N ILE A 271 -9.03 -6.73 2.44
CA ILE A 271 -8.78 -7.77 1.43
C ILE A 271 -9.90 -8.81 1.47
N ALA A 272 -10.27 -9.26 2.67
CA ALA A 272 -11.34 -10.24 2.85
C ALA A 272 -12.70 -9.74 2.38
N ALA A 273 -12.93 -8.42 2.39
CA ALA A 273 -14.15 -7.79 1.91
C ALA A 273 -14.16 -7.51 0.39
N ALA A 274 -13.02 -7.65 -0.30
CA ALA A 274 -12.90 -7.37 -1.73
C ALA A 274 -13.55 -8.46 -2.61
N GLU A 275 -14.02 -8.06 -3.78
CA GLU A 275 -14.58 -9.00 -4.76
C GLU A 275 -13.47 -9.53 -5.68
N ILE A 276 -13.43 -10.84 -5.91
CA ILE A 276 -12.54 -11.42 -6.92
C ILE A 276 -13.10 -11.07 -8.30
N ALA A 277 -12.29 -10.38 -9.11
CA ALA A 277 -12.64 -9.83 -10.41
C ALA A 277 -11.98 -10.55 -11.59
N GLY A 278 -11.04 -11.47 -11.31
CA GLY A 278 -10.37 -12.27 -12.32
C GLY A 278 -10.97 -13.68 -12.45
N ASP A 279 -10.68 -14.34 -13.58
CA ASP A 279 -11.12 -15.70 -13.87
C ASP A 279 -10.01 -16.73 -13.62
N GLY A 280 -10.39 -17.90 -13.09
CA GLY A 280 -9.49 -19.04 -12.91
C GLY A 280 -8.32 -18.75 -11.96
N LYS A 281 -7.11 -18.59 -12.50
CA LYS A 281 -5.88 -18.29 -11.73
C LYS A 281 -5.58 -16.79 -11.64
N ASP A 282 -6.39 -15.95 -12.28
CA ASP A 282 -6.27 -14.49 -12.18
C ASP A 282 -6.94 -14.03 -10.88
N LEU A 283 -6.13 -13.65 -9.89
CA LEU A 283 -6.61 -13.25 -8.56
C LEU A 283 -6.82 -11.73 -8.47
N ARG A 284 -7.26 -11.08 -9.55
CA ARG A 284 -7.65 -9.66 -9.54
C ARG A 284 -8.73 -9.39 -8.48
N LEU A 285 -8.56 -8.30 -7.73
CA LEU A 285 -9.48 -7.89 -6.67
C LEU A 285 -10.05 -6.51 -6.99
N ASN A 286 -11.35 -6.36 -6.82
CA ASN A 286 -12.06 -5.09 -6.83
C ASN A 286 -12.38 -4.69 -5.39
N PHE A 287 -11.88 -3.52 -4.99
CA PHE A 287 -12.17 -2.93 -3.68
C PHE A 287 -13.35 -1.97 -3.80
N ASP A 288 -14.27 -2.03 -2.84
CA ASP A 288 -15.39 -1.09 -2.74
C ASP A 288 -15.03 0.06 -1.80
N TYR A 289 -14.58 1.18 -2.35
CA TYR A 289 -14.17 2.38 -1.61
C TYR A 289 -15.34 3.24 -1.10
N ALA A 290 -16.60 2.84 -1.29
CA ALA A 290 -17.73 3.63 -0.79
C ALA A 290 -17.77 3.62 0.74
N THR A 291 -17.81 4.81 1.35
CA THR A 291 -17.98 5.01 2.79
C THR A 291 -19.38 4.58 3.25
N LEU A 292 -19.51 4.20 4.52
CA LEU A 292 -20.81 3.82 5.11
C LEU A 292 -21.84 4.95 4.99
N ARG A 293 -21.40 6.22 5.06
CA ARG A 293 -22.25 7.40 4.80
C ARG A 293 -22.90 7.43 3.42
N ARG A 294 -22.32 6.76 2.41
CA ARG A 294 -22.90 6.59 1.07
C ARG A 294 -23.64 5.27 0.89
N ARG A 295 -23.42 4.27 1.76
CA ARG A 295 -24.09 2.97 1.67
C ARG A 295 -25.41 3.00 2.44
N ARG A 296 -26.54 2.87 1.73
CA ARG A 296 -27.85 2.50 2.32
C ARG A 296 -27.91 1.00 2.69
N ARG A 297 -26.89 0.44 3.34
CA ARG A 297 -26.83 -0.99 3.69
C ARG A 297 -26.39 -1.23 5.13
N PRO A 298 -26.85 -2.33 5.77
CA PRO A 298 -26.69 -2.56 7.22
C PRO A 298 -25.22 -2.82 7.61
N PRO A 299 -24.86 -2.58 8.89
CA PRO A 299 -23.50 -2.70 9.39
C PRO A 299 -23.06 -4.17 9.40
N GLY A 300 -21.83 -4.46 8.93
CA GLY A 300 -21.27 -5.81 9.02
C GLY A 300 -20.29 -6.25 7.94
N ARG A 301 -19.82 -5.35 7.05
CA ARG A 301 -18.72 -5.66 6.12
C ARG A 301 -17.58 -4.66 6.34
N ALA A 302 -16.38 -5.19 6.55
CA ALA A 302 -15.19 -4.43 6.88
C ALA A 302 -14.95 -3.30 5.88
N ASP A 303 -14.61 -2.14 6.45
CA ASP A 303 -14.45 -0.88 5.75
C ASP A 303 -13.25 -0.91 4.78
N ALA A 304 -13.40 -0.17 3.69
CA ALA A 304 -12.45 -0.15 2.60
C ALA A 304 -11.12 0.47 3.03
N PHE A 305 -10.05 -0.31 2.99
CA PHE A 305 -8.70 0.20 3.13
C PHE A 305 -8.10 0.48 1.77
N LEU A 306 -7.16 1.40 1.79
CA LEU A 306 -6.19 1.61 0.74
C LEU A 306 -5.25 0.39 0.71
N ILE A 307 -5.70 -0.68 0.09
CA ILE A 307 -4.99 -1.95 -0.01
C ILE A 307 -4.44 -2.08 -1.41
N THR A 308 -3.18 -2.46 -1.50
CA THR A 308 -2.64 -2.95 -2.76
C THR A 308 -2.52 -4.47 -2.70
N GLY A 309 -3.18 -5.15 -3.63
CA GLY A 309 -2.84 -6.52 -3.96
C GLY A 309 -1.58 -6.47 -4.83
N ARG A 310 -0.42 -6.73 -4.26
CA ARG A 310 0.86 -6.59 -4.97
C ARG A 310 1.18 -7.84 -5.71
N ARG A 311 1.60 -7.69 -6.97
CA ARG A 311 1.74 -8.82 -7.87
C ARG A 311 3.18 -8.96 -8.35
N ALA A 312 3.67 -10.20 -8.36
CA ALA A 312 4.70 -10.60 -9.31
C ALA A 312 4.01 -10.88 -10.64
N THR A 313 4.47 -10.19 -11.68
CA THR A 313 4.18 -10.54 -13.07
C THR A 313 5.39 -11.19 -13.68
#